data_AF-A0A2E0UY96-F1
#
_entry.id   AF-A0A2E0UY96-F1
#
_cell.length_a   1.000
_cell.length_b   1.000
_cell.length_c   1.000
_cell.angle_alpha   90.00
_cell.angle_beta   90.00
_cell.angle_gamma   90.00
#
_symmetry.space_group_name_H-M   'P 1'
#
loop_
_entity.id
_entity.type
_entity.pdbx_description
1 polymer ?
#
loop_
_entity_poly.entity_id
_entity_poly.type
_entity_poly.pdbx_seq_one_letter_code
_entity_poly.pdbx_strand_id
1 'polypeptide(L)'
;MQPLKNIHIILNPAAGIKNPPLRVFNQHFKKAGYDWDVSITKDRGDGTRLVEKAIQGGADIVAAYGGDGTVMEVASGLQNTDIPMAILPGGTGNILSAELGIPQNLEQACELITKPEQYRIHKIDVGCSDDPNLPAFTLRAGVGLEANMLEGTDRELKENYGIFAYIMGAIQALGGAKEAQYHLVLDDKEMECQGLTCLIANAGYFGVPGITLDPKVKIDDGLLDVFVIRQMDLLGLFSLAASVARGSEKKGQAQHWQAKSIKIESDPPQSTQADGEMWGKSPVNICINPQSLNVIVPK
;
A
#
# COMPACT_ATOMS: atom_id res chain seq x y z
N MET A 1 -19.10 -18.59 -15.37
CA MET A 1 -18.99 -17.92 -14.05
C MET A 1 -20.35 -17.31 -13.76
N GLN A 2 -20.92 -17.50 -12.57
CA GLN A 2 -22.16 -16.79 -12.22
C GLN A 2 -21.89 -15.27 -12.22
N PRO A 3 -22.86 -14.44 -12.62
CA PRO A 3 -22.66 -12.99 -12.60
C PRO A 3 -22.57 -12.52 -11.15
N LEU A 4 -21.44 -11.90 -10.78
CA LEU A 4 -21.28 -11.25 -9.48
C LEU A 4 -22.27 -10.08 -9.43
N LYS A 5 -23.29 -10.14 -8.57
CA LYS A 5 -24.38 -9.17 -8.53
C LYS A 5 -24.65 -8.59 -7.15
N ASN A 6 -24.16 -9.22 -6.08
CA ASN A 6 -24.28 -8.72 -4.71
C ASN A 6 -22.98 -8.00 -4.31
N ILE A 7 -23.03 -6.67 -4.19
CA ILE A 7 -21.89 -5.84 -3.77
C ILE A 7 -22.13 -5.32 -2.36
N HIS A 8 -21.21 -5.61 -1.44
CA HIS A 8 -21.23 -5.00 -0.11
C HIS A 8 -20.13 -3.96 0.02
N ILE A 9 -20.49 -2.72 0.36
CA ILE A 9 -19.55 -1.59 0.41
C ILE A 9 -19.17 -1.33 1.86
N ILE A 10 -17.87 -1.39 2.16
CA ILE A 10 -17.28 -0.93 3.42
C ILE A 10 -16.87 0.53 3.24
N LEU A 11 -17.60 1.43 3.90
CA LEU A 11 -17.52 2.86 3.71
C LEU A 11 -16.83 3.51 4.91
N ASN A 12 -15.70 4.17 4.68
CA ASN A 12 -15.12 5.10 5.65
C ASN A 12 -15.77 6.49 5.52
N PRO A 13 -16.55 6.94 6.53
CA PRO A 13 -17.28 8.20 6.42
C PRO A 13 -16.38 9.44 6.46
N ALA A 14 -15.12 9.29 6.92
CA ALA A 14 -14.11 10.34 6.92
C ALA A 14 -13.37 10.47 5.58
N ALA A 15 -13.62 9.57 4.63
CA ALA A 15 -13.01 9.60 3.30
C ALA A 15 -13.86 10.40 2.29
N GLY A 16 -13.19 10.91 1.25
CA GLY A 16 -13.78 11.66 0.16
C GLY A 16 -13.93 13.16 0.43
N ILE A 17 -14.56 13.86 -0.52
CA ILE A 17 -14.92 15.28 -0.41
C ILE A 17 -16.27 15.38 0.31
N LYS A 18 -16.62 16.58 0.81
CA LYS A 18 -17.81 17.03 1.57
C LYS A 18 -19.19 16.35 1.33
N ASN A 19 -19.40 15.54 0.28
CA ASN A 19 -20.68 14.89 -0.03
C ASN A 19 -20.60 13.35 0.12
N PRO A 20 -21.60 12.71 0.76
CA PRO A 20 -21.66 11.26 0.86
C PRO A 20 -21.70 10.55 -0.52
N PRO A 21 -20.99 9.43 -0.71
CA PRO A 21 -20.88 8.74 -2.01
C PRO A 21 -22.11 7.89 -2.36
N LEU A 22 -23.08 7.75 -1.45
CA LEU A 22 -24.23 6.85 -1.61
C LEU A 22 -25.06 7.11 -2.87
N ARG A 23 -25.16 8.38 -3.30
CA ARG A 23 -25.85 8.73 -4.54
C ARG A 23 -25.16 8.12 -5.76
N VAL A 24 -23.83 8.14 -5.78
CA VAL A 24 -23.01 7.58 -6.86
C VAL A 24 -23.20 6.07 -6.93
N PHE A 25 -23.12 5.40 -5.78
CA PHE A 25 -23.35 3.95 -5.69
C PHE A 25 -24.72 3.56 -6.23
N ASN A 26 -25.77 4.26 -5.80
CA ASN A 26 -27.12 4.00 -6.30
C ASN A 26 -27.26 4.31 -7.79
N GLN A 27 -26.56 5.31 -8.32
CA GLN A 27 -26.62 5.65 -9.74
C GLN A 27 -25.93 4.61 -10.63
N HIS A 28 -24.88 3.95 -10.16
CA HIS A 28 -24.15 2.94 -10.92
C HIS A 28 -24.67 1.53 -10.65
N PHE A 29 -24.62 1.07 -9.41
CA PHE A 29 -24.90 -0.32 -9.06
C PHE A 29 -26.37 -0.68 -9.28
N LYS A 30 -27.31 0.12 -8.75
CA LYS A 30 -28.74 -0.16 -8.93
C LYS A 30 -29.15 -0.09 -10.41
N LYS A 31 -28.66 0.89 -11.17
CA LYS A 31 -28.97 0.99 -12.61
C LYS A 31 -28.40 -0.17 -13.41
N ALA A 32 -27.23 -0.69 -13.03
CA ALA A 32 -26.62 -1.88 -13.62
C ALA A 32 -27.19 -3.21 -13.08
N GLY A 33 -28.24 -3.14 -12.23
CA GLY A 33 -28.93 -4.31 -11.69
C GLY A 33 -28.12 -5.10 -10.67
N TYR A 34 -27.22 -4.44 -9.94
CA TYR A 34 -26.55 -5.01 -8.77
C TYR A 34 -27.41 -4.77 -7.52
N ASP A 35 -27.51 -5.79 -6.68
CA ASP A 35 -27.97 -5.62 -5.31
C ASP A 35 -26.79 -5.10 -4.48
N TRP A 36 -26.97 -3.96 -3.81
CA TRP A 36 -25.88 -3.35 -3.07
C TRP A 36 -26.32 -2.89 -1.68
N ASP A 37 -25.44 -3.13 -0.71
CA ASP A 37 -25.59 -2.68 0.67
C ASP A 37 -24.30 -2.02 1.15
N VAL A 38 -24.36 -1.33 2.30
CA VAL A 38 -23.26 -0.56 2.86
C VAL A 38 -23.12 -0.76 4.36
N SER A 39 -21.89 -0.94 4.81
CA SER A 39 -21.52 -0.84 6.22
C SER A 39 -20.55 0.32 6.42
N ILE A 40 -20.83 1.14 7.43
CA ILE A 40 -20.05 2.35 7.73
C ILE A 40 -19.07 2.00 8.85
N THR A 41 -17.78 2.26 8.64
CA THR A 41 -16.77 2.13 9.70
C THR A 41 -16.95 3.25 10.74
N LYS A 42 -16.64 2.94 11.99
CA LYS A 42 -16.72 3.87 13.12
C LYS A 42 -15.36 4.07 13.75
N ASP A 43 -14.61 2.98 13.87
CA ASP A 43 -13.29 2.95 14.46
C ASP A 43 -12.31 2.12 13.61
N ARG A 44 -11.02 2.22 13.92
CA ARG A 44 -9.97 1.41 13.31
C ARG A 44 -10.22 -0.08 13.52
N GLY A 45 -9.99 -0.88 12.49
CA GLY A 45 -10.24 -2.33 12.48
C GLY A 45 -11.69 -2.71 12.13
N ASP A 46 -12.61 -1.74 12.03
CA ASP A 46 -13.98 -2.03 11.60
C ASP A 46 -14.04 -2.58 10.18
N GLY A 47 -13.17 -2.13 9.27
CA GLY A 47 -13.16 -2.62 7.90
C GLY A 47 -13.02 -4.13 7.86
N THR A 48 -12.00 -4.68 8.53
CA THR A 48 -11.74 -6.12 8.66
C THR A 48 -12.96 -6.86 9.22
N ARG A 49 -13.53 -6.37 10.34
CA ARG A 49 -14.68 -6.99 11.00
C ARG A 49 -15.96 -6.94 10.16
N LEU A 50 -16.14 -5.91 9.36
CA LEU A 50 -17.32 -5.74 8.52
C LEU A 50 -17.25 -6.58 7.25
N VAL A 51 -16.04 -6.92 6.77
CA VAL A 51 -15.88 -7.92 5.69
C VAL A 51 -16.50 -9.24 6.09
N GLU A 52 -16.21 -9.77 7.29
CA GLU A 52 -16.79 -11.05 7.74
C GLU A 52 -18.33 -11.05 7.67
N LYS A 53 -18.96 -9.93 8.06
CA LYS A 53 -20.41 -9.77 7.98
C LYS A 53 -20.91 -9.72 6.54
N ALA A 54 -20.19 -9.04 5.66
CA ALA A 54 -20.50 -8.99 4.23
C ALA A 54 -20.45 -10.39 3.59
N ILE A 55 -19.42 -11.17 3.91
CA ILE A 55 -19.26 -12.55 3.44
C ILE A 55 -20.42 -13.42 3.94
N GLN A 56 -20.74 -13.36 5.23
CA GLN A 56 -21.88 -14.08 5.82
C GLN A 56 -23.23 -13.65 5.22
N GLY A 57 -23.33 -12.40 4.78
CA GLY A 57 -24.48 -11.85 4.07
C GLY A 57 -24.60 -12.28 2.60
N GLY A 58 -23.64 -13.06 2.07
CA GLY A 58 -23.67 -13.55 0.69
C GLY A 58 -23.18 -12.52 -0.34
N ALA A 59 -22.26 -11.64 0.05
CA ALA A 59 -21.61 -10.71 -0.88
C ALA A 59 -20.79 -11.48 -1.93
N ASP A 60 -21.00 -11.17 -3.21
CA ASP A 60 -20.18 -11.66 -4.32
C ASP A 60 -18.92 -10.81 -4.50
N ILE A 61 -18.99 -9.54 -4.12
CA ILE A 61 -17.92 -8.54 -4.18
C ILE A 61 -17.98 -7.73 -2.88
N VAL A 62 -16.81 -7.47 -2.28
CA VAL A 62 -16.69 -6.53 -1.18
C VAL A 62 -15.90 -5.31 -1.65
N ALA A 63 -16.50 -4.13 -1.58
CA ALA A 63 -15.90 -2.90 -2.05
C ALA A 63 -15.38 -2.05 -0.89
N ALA A 64 -14.13 -1.58 -0.95
CA ALA A 64 -13.57 -0.62 -0.01
C ALA A 64 -13.75 0.81 -0.56
N TYR A 65 -14.56 1.64 0.11
CA TYR A 65 -14.59 3.08 -0.14
C TYR A 65 -13.83 3.82 0.97
N GLY A 66 -12.63 4.30 0.63
CA GLY A 66 -11.76 4.98 1.58
C GLY A 66 -10.38 5.29 1.00
N GLY A 67 -9.46 5.66 1.89
CA GLY A 67 -8.03 5.74 1.57
C GLY A 67 -7.32 4.41 1.84
N ASP A 68 -5.99 4.44 1.77
CA ASP A 68 -5.12 3.24 1.85
C ASP A 68 -5.39 2.41 3.12
N GLY A 69 -5.58 3.03 4.29
CA GLY A 69 -5.90 2.30 5.52
C GLY A 69 -7.23 1.54 5.47
N THR A 70 -8.28 2.13 4.89
CA THR A 70 -9.57 1.43 4.71
C THR A 70 -9.45 0.29 3.71
N VAL A 71 -8.69 0.51 2.63
CA VAL A 71 -8.39 -0.55 1.65
C VAL A 71 -7.63 -1.69 2.31
N MET A 72 -6.66 -1.41 3.18
CA MET A 72 -5.88 -2.42 3.89
C MET A 72 -6.72 -3.20 4.92
N GLU A 73 -7.61 -2.55 5.66
CA GLU A 73 -8.55 -3.24 6.56
C GLU A 73 -9.45 -4.21 5.80
N VAL A 74 -10.02 -3.77 4.66
CA VAL A 74 -10.85 -4.63 3.81
C VAL A 74 -10.03 -5.75 3.18
N ALA A 75 -8.83 -5.46 2.68
CA ALA A 75 -7.91 -6.45 2.15
C ALA A 75 -7.60 -7.53 3.20
N SER A 76 -7.33 -7.11 4.45
CA SER A 76 -7.06 -8.03 5.57
C SER A 76 -8.22 -8.98 5.84
N GLY A 77 -9.47 -8.50 5.77
CA GLY A 77 -10.65 -9.35 5.95
C GLY A 77 -10.93 -10.30 4.77
N LEU A 78 -10.45 -9.96 3.57
CA LEU A 78 -10.65 -10.75 2.34
C LEU A 78 -9.49 -11.69 2.01
N GLN A 79 -8.38 -11.60 2.74
CA GLN A 79 -7.24 -12.50 2.54
C GLN A 79 -7.66 -13.97 2.64
N ASN A 80 -7.14 -14.77 1.72
CA ASN A 80 -7.41 -16.21 1.58
C ASN A 80 -8.89 -16.55 1.30
N THR A 81 -9.68 -15.58 0.84
CA THR A 81 -11.06 -15.80 0.37
C THR A 81 -11.14 -15.72 -1.15
N ASP A 82 -12.15 -16.35 -1.74
CA ASP A 82 -12.41 -16.25 -3.19
C ASP A 82 -13.22 -15.00 -3.57
N ILE A 83 -13.62 -14.18 -2.59
CA ILE A 83 -14.44 -12.98 -2.83
C ILE A 83 -13.53 -11.85 -3.29
N PRO A 84 -13.72 -11.33 -4.52
CA PRO A 84 -12.91 -10.23 -5.02
C PRO A 84 -13.19 -8.92 -4.28
N MET A 85 -12.11 -8.24 -3.94
CA MET A 85 -12.12 -6.87 -3.47
C MET A 85 -12.30 -5.90 -4.64
N ALA A 86 -13.21 -4.95 -4.50
CA ALA A 86 -13.23 -3.75 -5.36
C ALA A 86 -12.68 -2.55 -4.59
N ILE A 87 -11.89 -1.69 -5.24
CA ILE A 87 -11.40 -0.46 -4.62
C ILE A 87 -12.16 0.72 -5.22
N LEU A 88 -12.78 1.52 -4.35
CA LEU A 88 -13.49 2.75 -4.69
C LEU A 88 -12.71 3.92 -4.07
N PRO A 89 -11.80 4.57 -4.82
CA PRO A 89 -10.86 5.54 -4.26
C PRO A 89 -11.58 6.73 -3.60
N GLY A 90 -11.30 6.93 -2.31
CA GLY A 90 -11.84 8.04 -1.51
C GLY A 90 -10.78 8.76 -0.67
N GLY A 91 -9.54 8.29 -0.65
CA GLY A 91 -8.43 8.93 0.06
C GLY A 91 -7.65 9.93 -0.78
N THR A 92 -6.59 10.48 -0.18
CA THR A 92 -5.64 11.38 -0.86
C THR A 92 -4.52 10.62 -1.57
N GLY A 93 -4.07 9.50 -0.99
CA GLY A 93 -2.98 8.68 -1.54
C GLY A 93 -3.47 7.67 -2.58
N ASN A 94 -4.37 6.78 -2.17
CA ASN A 94 -4.99 5.75 -3.03
C ASN A 94 -3.96 4.91 -3.79
N ILE A 95 -2.82 4.64 -3.14
CA ILE A 95 -1.60 4.13 -3.76
C ILE A 95 -1.84 2.75 -4.35
N LEU A 96 -2.52 1.84 -3.63
CA LEU A 96 -2.80 0.49 -4.14
C LEU A 96 -3.69 0.53 -5.38
N SER A 97 -4.70 1.42 -5.37
CA SER A 97 -5.58 1.56 -6.54
C SER A 97 -4.82 2.11 -7.75
N ALA A 98 -3.88 3.03 -7.53
CA ALA A 98 -3.05 3.59 -8.58
C ALA A 98 -2.01 2.57 -9.11
N GLU A 99 -1.39 1.79 -8.23
CA GLU A 99 -0.49 0.66 -8.57
C GLU A 99 -1.21 -0.32 -9.51
N LEU A 100 -2.45 -0.66 -9.19
CA LEU A 100 -3.27 -1.61 -9.95
C LEU A 100 -3.97 -0.99 -11.18
N GLY A 101 -3.71 0.29 -11.48
CA GLY A 101 -4.30 1.01 -12.60
C GLY A 101 -5.80 1.30 -12.47
N ILE A 102 -6.37 1.14 -11.27
CA ILE A 102 -7.79 1.41 -11.00
C ILE A 102 -8.07 2.91 -11.17
N PRO A 103 -9.17 3.32 -11.83
CA PRO A 103 -9.53 4.72 -11.98
C PRO A 103 -9.64 5.45 -10.64
N GLN A 104 -8.98 6.60 -10.53
CA GLN A 104 -8.96 7.42 -9.31
C GLN A 104 -10.24 8.24 -9.11
N ASN A 105 -11.08 8.33 -10.14
CA ASN A 105 -12.39 8.95 -10.04
C ASN A 105 -13.44 7.91 -9.59
N LEU A 106 -14.22 8.24 -8.56
CA LEU A 106 -15.20 7.33 -7.98
C LEU A 106 -16.23 6.80 -8.97
N GLU A 107 -16.76 7.66 -9.85
CA GLU A 107 -17.76 7.25 -10.85
C GLU A 107 -17.13 6.24 -11.83
N GLN A 108 -15.91 6.52 -12.29
CA GLN A 108 -15.18 5.60 -13.18
C GLN A 108 -14.83 4.27 -12.51
N ALA A 109 -14.50 4.27 -11.22
CA ALA A 109 -14.28 3.04 -10.45
C ALA A 109 -15.58 2.23 -10.32
N CYS A 110 -16.73 2.89 -10.10
CA CYS A 110 -18.03 2.21 -10.11
C CYS A 110 -18.37 1.65 -11.51
N GLU A 111 -18.07 2.40 -12.58
CA GLU A 111 -18.25 1.94 -13.95
C GLU A 111 -17.41 0.71 -14.27
N LEU A 112 -16.15 0.67 -13.80
CA LEU A 112 -15.29 -0.50 -13.97
C LEU A 112 -15.96 -1.75 -13.40
N ILE A 113 -16.47 -1.69 -12.16
CA ILE A 113 -17.09 -2.84 -11.47
C ILE A 113 -18.36 -3.31 -12.17
N THR A 114 -19.14 -2.38 -12.73
CA THR A 114 -20.43 -2.68 -13.39
C THR A 114 -20.30 -3.21 -14.82
N LYS A 115 -19.07 -3.28 -15.35
CA LYS A 115 -18.77 -3.72 -16.73
C LYS A 115 -17.79 -4.91 -16.69
N PRO A 116 -18.27 -6.16 -16.48
CA PRO A 116 -17.43 -7.37 -16.38
C PRO A 116 -16.50 -7.62 -17.57
N GLU A 117 -16.83 -7.09 -18.74
CA GLU A 117 -15.98 -7.13 -19.92
C GLU A 117 -14.73 -6.23 -19.82
N GLN A 118 -14.72 -5.24 -18.91
CA GLN A 118 -13.64 -4.25 -18.74
C GLN A 118 -12.67 -4.56 -17.60
N TYR A 119 -13.00 -5.51 -16.72
CA TYR A 119 -12.12 -5.88 -15.61
C TYR A 119 -11.70 -7.35 -15.63
N ARG A 120 -10.61 -7.64 -14.93
CA ARG A 120 -10.19 -9.01 -14.56
C ARG A 120 -10.02 -9.09 -13.05
N ILE A 121 -10.10 -10.30 -12.52
CA ILE A 121 -9.69 -10.56 -11.14
C ILE A 121 -8.18 -10.81 -11.17
N HIS A 122 -7.43 -9.99 -10.45
CA HIS A 122 -6.01 -10.11 -10.27
C HIS A 122 -5.74 -10.62 -8.87
N LYS A 123 -5.09 -11.79 -8.78
CA LYS A 123 -4.56 -12.28 -7.51
C LYS A 123 -3.26 -11.54 -7.21
N ILE A 124 -3.20 -10.90 -6.06
CA ILE A 124 -2.02 -10.19 -5.59
C ILE A 124 -1.52 -10.81 -4.30
N ASP A 125 -0.25 -10.61 -4.04
CA ASP A 125 0.42 -11.04 -2.82
C ASP A 125 0.18 -10.03 -1.70
N VAL A 126 0.25 -10.50 -0.46
CA VAL A 126 0.09 -9.67 0.73
C VAL A 126 1.22 -10.00 1.70
N GLY A 127 1.92 -8.98 2.18
CA GLY A 127 2.96 -9.12 3.19
C GLY A 127 2.36 -9.20 4.59
N CYS A 128 2.89 -10.09 5.42
CA CYS A 128 2.40 -10.35 6.78
C CYS A 128 3.57 -10.39 7.77
N SER A 129 3.28 -10.08 9.04
CA SER A 129 4.19 -10.44 10.15
C SER A 129 3.87 -11.85 10.66
N ASP A 130 4.82 -12.44 11.38
CA ASP A 130 4.56 -13.66 12.16
C ASP A 130 3.80 -13.38 13.47
N ASP A 131 3.72 -12.12 13.91
CA ASP A 131 2.81 -11.70 14.98
C ASP A 131 1.38 -11.53 14.41
N PRO A 132 0.42 -12.40 14.79
CA PRO A 132 -0.94 -12.32 14.28
C PRO A 132 -1.71 -11.08 14.75
N ASN A 133 -1.17 -10.30 15.69
CA ASN A 133 -1.77 -9.05 16.15
C ASN A 133 -1.33 -7.84 15.29
N LEU A 134 -0.31 -8.00 14.45
CA LEU A 134 0.13 -6.95 13.55
C LEU A 134 -0.65 -7.02 12.23
N PRO A 135 -1.10 -5.87 11.70
CA PRO A 135 -1.84 -5.85 10.44
C PRO A 135 -0.92 -6.27 9.29
N ALA A 136 -1.48 -6.95 8.29
CA ALA A 136 -0.80 -7.20 7.03
C ALA A 136 -0.60 -5.91 6.22
N PHE A 137 0.15 -5.98 5.12
CA PHE A 137 0.41 -4.86 4.22
C PHE A 137 0.33 -5.27 2.75
N THR A 138 -0.14 -4.35 1.92
CA THR A 138 -0.22 -4.52 0.46
C THR A 138 0.81 -3.67 -0.27
N LEU A 139 1.31 -2.59 0.34
CA LEU A 139 2.29 -1.72 -0.29
C LEU A 139 3.69 -2.02 0.22
N ARG A 140 3.99 -1.66 1.48
CA ARG A 140 5.36 -1.69 2.02
C ARG A 140 5.39 -1.78 3.54
N ALA A 141 6.44 -2.42 4.04
CA ALA A 141 6.91 -2.30 5.43
C ALA A 141 8.26 -1.60 5.48
N GLY A 142 8.56 -0.93 6.59
CA GLY A 142 9.79 -0.16 6.77
C GLY A 142 10.36 -0.30 8.18
N VAL A 143 11.68 -0.38 8.27
CA VAL A 143 12.46 -0.36 9.51
C VAL A 143 13.41 0.82 9.48
N GLY A 144 13.37 1.68 10.50
CA GLY A 144 14.20 2.89 10.60
C GLY A 144 13.46 4.16 10.17
N LEU A 145 14.10 4.95 9.30
CA LEU A 145 13.75 6.33 9.04
C LEU A 145 12.28 6.60 8.67
N GLU A 146 11.66 5.72 7.87
CA GLU A 146 10.28 5.89 7.40
C GLU A 146 9.25 5.82 8.54
N ALA A 147 9.48 4.93 9.52
CA ALA A 147 8.65 4.79 10.70
C ALA A 147 8.70 6.04 11.61
N ASN A 148 9.85 6.73 11.65
CA ASN A 148 10.02 7.96 12.43
C ASN A 148 9.45 9.20 11.71
N MET A 149 9.25 9.16 10.38
CA MET A 149 8.64 10.26 9.63
C MET A 149 7.11 10.32 9.76
N LEU A 150 6.45 9.21 10.12
CA LEU A 150 5.00 9.16 10.37
C LEU A 150 4.58 9.94 11.62
N GLU A 151 5.50 10.20 12.56
CA GLU A 151 5.23 10.99 13.78
C GLU A 151 5.14 12.51 13.51
N GLY A 152 5.40 12.99 12.29
CA GLY A 152 5.58 14.43 12.00
C GLY A 152 4.84 14.99 10.78
N THR A 153 3.84 14.30 10.21
CA THR A 153 3.21 14.79 8.97
C THR A 153 2.17 15.89 9.19
N ASP A 154 2.54 17.13 8.88
CA ASP A 154 1.61 18.25 8.67
C ASP A 154 0.97 18.16 7.28
N ARG A 155 -0.33 17.86 7.26
CA ARG A 155 -1.15 17.69 6.05
C ARG A 155 -1.18 18.96 5.18
N GLU A 156 -1.04 20.14 5.79
CA GLU A 156 -1.04 21.44 5.12
C GLU A 156 0.21 21.70 4.27
N LEU A 157 1.36 21.09 4.59
CA LEU A 157 2.61 21.29 3.85
C LEU A 157 2.58 20.59 2.47
N LYS A 158 1.91 19.43 2.37
CA LYS A 158 1.74 18.70 1.11
C LYS A 158 0.87 19.45 0.11
N GLU A 159 -0.16 20.15 0.58
CA GLU A 159 -1.13 20.85 -0.28
C GLU A 159 -0.57 22.18 -0.83
N ASN A 160 0.30 22.88 -0.10
CA ASN A 160 0.74 24.24 -0.46
C ASN A 160 2.09 24.33 -1.19
N TYR A 161 3.01 23.39 -0.98
CA TYR A 161 4.41 23.55 -1.43
C TYR A 161 4.83 22.63 -2.58
N GLY A 162 3.95 21.71 -3.00
CA GLY A 162 4.25 20.73 -4.06
C GLY A 162 5.21 19.62 -3.61
N ILE A 163 5.20 18.50 -4.33
CA ILE A 163 5.92 17.26 -3.97
C ILE A 163 7.42 17.48 -3.75
N PHE A 164 8.06 18.37 -4.51
CA PHE A 164 9.49 18.66 -4.43
C PHE A 164 9.89 19.41 -3.15
N ALA A 165 9.08 20.35 -2.68
CA ALA A 165 9.37 21.07 -1.43
C ALA A 165 9.14 20.17 -0.21
N TYR A 166 8.16 19.27 -0.27
CA TYR A 166 7.96 18.23 0.74
C TYR A 166 9.17 17.29 0.82
N ILE A 167 9.67 16.82 -0.33
CA ILE A 167 10.88 16.01 -0.41
C ILE A 167 12.10 16.78 0.17
N MET A 168 12.25 18.07 -0.16
CA MET A 168 13.33 18.91 0.41
C MET A 168 13.22 19.09 1.92
N GLY A 169 12.02 19.29 2.45
CA GLY A 169 11.76 19.37 3.89
C GLY A 169 12.08 18.06 4.60
N ALA A 170 11.71 16.93 4.01
CA ALA A 170 12.07 15.61 4.52
C ALA A 170 13.60 15.47 4.60
N ILE A 171 14.35 15.76 3.53
CA ILE A 171 15.82 15.68 3.50
C ILE A 171 16.49 16.59 4.54
N GLN A 172 15.99 17.81 4.75
CA GLN A 172 16.55 18.71 5.76
C GLN A 172 16.38 18.14 7.17
N ALA A 173 15.25 17.48 7.44
CA ALA A 173 15.04 16.73 8.67
C ALA A 173 15.97 15.50 8.78
N LEU A 174 16.43 14.92 7.65
CA LEU A 174 17.39 13.81 7.61
C LEU A 174 18.84 14.19 7.94
N GLY A 175 19.17 15.49 8.01
CA GLY A 175 20.53 15.95 8.30
C GLY A 175 21.11 15.46 9.64
N GLY A 176 20.27 14.96 10.56
CA GLY A 176 20.66 14.33 11.83
C GLY A 176 20.42 12.83 11.92
N ALA A 177 19.90 12.18 10.87
CA ALA A 177 19.58 10.76 10.89
C ALA A 177 20.87 9.92 10.87
N LYS A 178 21.02 9.02 11.84
CA LYS A 178 22.14 8.08 11.92
C LYS A 178 21.77 6.78 11.23
N GLU A 179 22.72 6.25 10.47
CA GLU A 179 22.58 4.89 9.93
C GLU A 179 22.56 3.87 11.08
N ALA A 180 21.70 2.86 10.95
CA ALA A 180 21.70 1.68 11.80
C ALA A 180 22.43 0.53 11.09
N GLN A 181 22.98 -0.40 11.87
CA GLN A 181 23.37 -1.70 11.34
C GLN A 181 22.13 -2.58 11.28
N TYR A 182 21.94 -3.27 10.16
CA TYR A 182 20.88 -4.24 9.93
C TYR A 182 21.49 -5.61 9.75
N HIS A 183 21.01 -6.56 10.55
CA HIS A 183 21.24 -7.99 10.34
C HIS A 183 19.98 -8.57 9.70
N LEU A 184 20.11 -9.03 8.45
CA LEU A 184 19.01 -9.54 7.64
C LEU A 184 19.17 -11.04 7.43
N VAL A 185 18.08 -11.78 7.65
CA VAL A 185 17.95 -13.17 7.19
C VAL A 185 16.90 -13.19 6.09
N LEU A 186 17.36 -13.32 4.85
CA LEU A 186 16.55 -13.35 3.63
C LEU A 186 16.43 -14.79 3.14
N ASP A 187 15.28 -15.41 3.38
CA ASP A 187 15.07 -16.86 3.29
C ASP A 187 16.13 -17.62 4.12
N ASP A 188 17.11 -18.23 3.48
CA ASP A 188 18.21 -18.98 4.12
C ASP A 188 19.56 -18.22 4.08
N LYS A 189 19.57 -16.95 3.65
CA LYS A 189 20.79 -16.15 3.46
C LYS A 189 20.88 -15.05 4.50
N GLU A 190 21.93 -15.11 5.30
CA GLU A 190 22.28 -14.05 6.25
C GLU A 190 23.15 -12.99 5.58
N MET A 191 22.91 -11.73 5.94
CA MET A 191 23.75 -10.61 5.53
C MET A 191 23.69 -9.47 6.55
N GLU A 192 24.80 -8.74 6.62
CA GLU A 192 24.91 -7.51 7.38
C GLU A 192 25.01 -6.33 6.42
N CYS A 193 24.28 -5.27 6.72
CA CYS A 193 24.33 -4.05 5.95
C CYS A 193 24.07 -2.84 6.85
N GLN A 194 24.52 -1.68 6.40
CA GLN A 194 24.33 -0.42 7.09
C GLN A 194 23.53 0.53 6.20
N GLY A 195 22.58 1.27 6.80
CA GLY A 195 21.75 2.24 6.09
C GLY A 195 20.86 3.06 7.01
N LEU A 196 20.16 4.04 6.44
CA LEU A 196 19.17 4.86 7.14
C LEU A 196 17.85 4.13 7.35
N THR A 197 17.46 3.29 6.38
CA THR A 197 16.23 2.51 6.44
C THR A 197 16.34 1.23 5.64
N CYS A 198 15.69 0.18 6.13
CA CYS A 198 15.40 -1.04 5.39
C CYS A 198 13.93 -1.01 4.98
N LEU A 199 13.67 -1.02 3.68
CA LEU A 199 12.34 -0.98 3.07
C LEU A 199 12.02 -2.35 2.45
N ILE A 200 10.82 -2.85 2.71
CA ILE A 200 10.31 -4.13 2.23
C ILE A 200 9.09 -3.82 1.39
N ALA A 201 9.21 -3.94 0.08
CA ALA A 201 8.18 -3.53 -0.86
C ALA A 201 7.47 -4.74 -1.46
N ASN A 202 6.14 -4.68 -1.45
CA ASN A 202 5.24 -5.51 -2.25
C ASN A 202 4.74 -4.74 -3.49
N ALA A 203 4.66 -3.41 -3.41
CA ALA A 203 4.28 -2.52 -4.50
C ALA A 203 5.40 -1.52 -4.84
N GLY A 204 5.56 -1.17 -6.12
CA GLY A 204 6.63 -0.28 -6.61
C GLY A 204 6.27 1.21 -6.59
N TYR A 205 4.99 1.55 -6.76
CA TYR A 205 4.50 2.92 -6.97
C TYR A 205 4.40 3.74 -5.68
N PHE A 206 5.00 4.93 -5.65
CA PHE A 206 5.02 5.80 -4.47
C PHE A 206 3.81 6.76 -4.35
N GLY A 207 2.78 6.63 -5.18
CA GLY A 207 1.66 7.57 -5.19
C GLY A 207 1.90 8.82 -6.04
N VAL A 208 3.04 8.91 -6.74
CA VAL A 208 3.41 10.06 -7.60
C VAL A 208 3.64 9.58 -9.03
N PRO A 209 2.96 10.14 -10.04
CA PRO A 209 3.14 9.75 -11.43
C PRO A 209 4.62 9.77 -11.86
N GLY A 210 5.10 8.66 -12.41
CA GLY A 210 6.48 8.50 -12.87
C GLY A 210 7.51 8.17 -11.79
N ILE A 211 7.10 8.05 -10.51
CA ILE A 211 8.00 7.66 -9.41
C ILE A 211 7.65 6.26 -8.93
N THR A 212 8.53 5.31 -9.26
CA THR A 212 8.51 3.92 -8.76
C THR A 212 9.86 3.60 -8.12
N LEU A 213 9.85 2.71 -7.13
CA LEU A 213 11.04 2.28 -6.39
C LEU A 213 12.05 1.57 -7.31
N ASP A 214 11.60 0.48 -7.94
CA ASP A 214 12.29 -0.22 -9.01
C ASP A 214 11.19 -0.79 -9.94
N PRO A 215 11.28 -0.60 -11.27
CA PRO A 215 10.34 -1.21 -12.22
C PRO A 215 10.21 -2.73 -12.15
N LYS A 216 11.11 -3.42 -11.44
CA LYS A 216 11.08 -4.87 -11.22
C LYS A 216 10.20 -5.31 -10.05
N VAL A 217 9.82 -4.40 -9.15
CA VAL A 217 8.92 -4.72 -8.05
C VAL A 217 7.58 -5.15 -8.62
N LYS A 218 7.10 -6.33 -8.21
CA LYS A 218 5.84 -6.90 -8.67
C LYS A 218 5.01 -7.32 -7.48
N ILE A 219 3.72 -7.04 -7.57
CA ILE A 219 2.76 -7.31 -6.49
C ILE A 219 2.20 -8.74 -6.53
N ASP A 220 2.63 -9.57 -7.48
CA ASP A 220 2.03 -10.87 -7.81
C ASP A 220 3.04 -12.00 -8.13
N ASP A 221 4.33 -11.78 -7.86
CA ASP A 221 5.40 -12.75 -8.19
C ASP A 221 5.81 -13.67 -7.03
N GLY A 222 5.16 -13.53 -5.87
CA GLY A 222 5.37 -14.31 -4.67
C GLY A 222 6.64 -13.95 -3.92
N LEU A 223 7.18 -12.74 -4.12
CA LEU A 223 8.39 -12.23 -3.49
C LEU A 223 8.15 -10.85 -2.87
N LEU A 224 8.97 -10.51 -1.87
CA LEU A 224 9.10 -9.15 -1.35
C LEU A 224 10.46 -8.59 -1.77
N ASP A 225 10.46 -7.33 -2.19
CA ASP A 225 11.69 -6.63 -2.57
C ASP A 225 12.27 -5.87 -1.37
N VAL A 226 13.48 -6.23 -0.98
CA VAL A 226 14.20 -5.66 0.17
C VAL A 226 15.22 -4.65 -0.31
N PHE A 227 15.10 -3.41 0.16
CA PHE A 227 16.01 -2.31 -0.13
C PHE A 227 16.64 -1.80 1.15
N VAL A 228 17.94 -1.54 1.12
CA VAL A 228 18.62 -0.83 2.21
C VAL A 228 19.19 0.45 1.66
N ILE A 229 18.61 1.57 2.12
CA ILE A 229 18.92 2.91 1.61
C ILE A 229 19.93 3.55 2.54
N ARG A 230 21.10 3.90 2.01
CA ARG A 230 22.15 4.63 2.72
C ARG A 230 21.98 6.13 2.57
N GLN A 231 22.64 6.90 3.44
CA GLN A 231 22.66 8.36 3.31
C GLN A 231 23.25 8.80 1.96
N MET A 232 24.27 8.09 1.47
CA MET A 232 24.89 8.36 0.17
C MET A 232 23.97 8.05 -1.02
N ASP A 233 23.05 7.09 -0.89
CA ASP A 233 22.13 6.74 -1.97
C ASP A 233 21.10 7.85 -2.19
N LEU A 234 20.62 8.47 -1.10
CA LEU A 234 19.79 9.66 -1.18
C LEU A 234 20.52 10.80 -1.87
N LEU A 235 21.74 11.12 -1.42
CA LEU A 235 22.57 12.16 -2.06
C LEU A 235 22.83 11.85 -3.55
N GLY A 236 23.02 10.57 -3.89
CA GLY A 236 23.18 10.08 -5.26
C GLY A 236 21.93 10.25 -6.11
N LEU A 237 20.75 9.89 -5.60
CA LEU A 237 19.44 10.12 -6.24
C LEU A 237 19.18 11.60 -6.50
N PHE A 238 19.60 12.50 -5.60
CA PHE A 238 19.50 13.94 -5.83
C PHE A 238 20.49 14.45 -6.87
N SER A 239 21.73 13.93 -6.86
CA SER A 239 22.71 14.24 -7.90
C SER A 239 22.22 13.80 -9.29
N LEU A 240 21.53 12.64 -9.34
CA LEU A 240 20.89 12.09 -10.53
C LEU A 240 19.65 12.88 -10.94
N ALA A 241 18.75 13.26 -10.02
CA ALA A 241 17.61 14.12 -10.34
C ALA A 241 18.07 15.48 -10.89
N ALA A 242 19.13 16.04 -10.31
CA ALA A 242 19.76 17.26 -10.79
C ALA A 242 20.56 17.07 -12.10
N SER A 243 21.01 15.85 -12.43
CA SER A 243 21.71 15.53 -13.69
C SER A 243 20.77 15.09 -14.81
N VAL A 244 19.62 14.51 -14.50
CA VAL A 244 18.50 14.23 -15.42
C VAL A 244 17.88 15.54 -15.90
N ALA A 245 17.74 16.53 -15.01
CA ALA A 245 17.46 17.92 -15.40
C ALA A 245 18.54 18.52 -16.33
N ARG A 246 19.72 17.91 -16.42
CA ARG A 246 20.87 18.30 -17.26
C ARG A 246 21.27 17.24 -18.32
N GLY A 247 20.43 16.24 -18.57
CA GLY A 247 20.62 15.24 -19.64
C GLY A 247 21.75 14.20 -19.46
N SER A 248 22.05 13.75 -18.24
CA SER A 248 23.02 12.63 -18.05
C SER A 248 22.57 11.62 -17.00
N GLU A 249 22.69 10.32 -17.31
CA GLU A 249 22.36 9.21 -16.41
C GLU A 249 23.62 8.59 -15.78
N LYS A 250 23.62 8.42 -14.46
CA LYS A 250 24.48 7.44 -13.76
C LYS A 250 23.70 6.76 -12.63
N LYS A 251 23.82 5.44 -12.54
CA LYS A 251 23.17 4.60 -11.52
C LYS A 251 23.97 4.60 -10.22
N GLY A 252 23.43 5.14 -9.14
CA GLY A 252 23.78 4.74 -7.77
C GLY A 252 22.81 3.62 -7.37
N GLN A 253 23.29 2.41 -7.18
CA GLN A 253 22.44 1.27 -6.83
C GLN A 253 22.29 1.18 -5.32
N ALA A 254 21.10 1.53 -4.80
CA ALA A 254 20.66 1.01 -3.52
C ALA A 254 20.76 -0.53 -3.55
N GLN A 255 21.13 -1.14 -2.42
CA GLN A 255 21.18 -2.59 -2.38
C GLN A 255 19.76 -3.15 -2.45
N HIS A 256 19.55 -4.13 -3.33
CA HIS A 256 18.24 -4.69 -3.65
C HIS A 256 18.33 -6.22 -3.68
N TRP A 257 17.41 -6.85 -2.96
CA TRP A 257 17.23 -8.30 -2.92
C TRP A 257 15.74 -8.65 -3.00
N GLN A 258 15.46 -9.92 -3.28
CA GLN A 258 14.11 -10.49 -3.22
C GLN A 258 14.12 -11.69 -2.28
N ALA A 259 13.07 -11.84 -1.47
CA ALA A 259 12.93 -12.94 -0.53
C ALA A 259 11.45 -13.24 -0.24
N LYS A 260 11.16 -14.43 0.27
CA LYS A 260 9.81 -14.83 0.72
C LYS A 260 9.63 -14.66 2.22
N SER A 261 10.69 -14.90 2.97
CA SER A 261 10.77 -14.76 4.42
C SER A 261 11.92 -13.83 4.77
N ILE A 262 11.67 -12.86 5.64
CA ILE A 262 12.61 -11.81 5.97
C ILE A 262 12.63 -11.67 7.49
N LYS A 263 13.79 -11.81 8.11
CA LYS A 263 14.01 -11.40 9.50
C LYS A 263 14.91 -10.19 9.53
N ILE A 264 14.55 -9.19 10.32
CA ILE A 264 15.26 -7.92 10.39
C ILE A 264 15.54 -7.60 11.84
N GLU A 265 16.83 -7.58 12.18
CA GLU A 265 17.35 -7.03 13.42
C GLU A 265 18.11 -5.75 13.12
N SER A 266 18.12 -4.81 14.06
CA SER A 266 18.92 -3.59 13.91
C SER A 266 19.54 -3.08 15.20
N ASP A 267 20.71 -2.46 15.06
CA ASP A 267 21.44 -1.81 16.14
C ASP A 267 21.72 -0.33 15.81
N PRO A 268 21.20 0.63 16.60
CA PRO A 268 20.26 0.41 17.71
C PRO A 268 18.87 -0.03 17.20
N PRO A 269 18.01 -0.64 18.04
CA PRO A 269 16.67 -1.03 17.65
C PRO A 269 15.89 0.13 17.03
N GLN A 270 15.37 -0.10 15.83
CA GLN A 270 14.70 0.89 15.01
C GLN A 270 13.18 0.69 15.06
N SER A 271 12.42 1.79 14.94
CA SER A 271 10.97 1.73 14.76
C SER A 271 10.60 1.00 13.46
N THR A 272 9.46 0.32 13.48
CA THR A 272 8.92 -0.49 12.39
C THR A 272 7.50 -0.07 12.05
N GLN A 273 7.15 -0.10 10.77
CA GLN A 273 5.82 0.22 10.27
C GLN A 273 5.46 -0.65 9.07
N ALA A 274 4.18 -0.82 8.78
CA ALA A 274 3.71 -1.31 7.49
C ALA A 274 2.43 -0.59 7.03
N ASP A 275 2.38 -0.17 5.76
CA ASP A 275 1.31 0.63 5.16
C ASP A 275 0.85 1.84 6.01
N GLY A 276 1.79 2.45 6.77
CA GLY A 276 1.55 3.59 7.66
C GLY A 276 1.20 3.22 9.11
N GLU A 277 1.16 1.93 9.44
CA GLU A 277 0.74 1.40 10.73
C GLU A 277 1.96 0.95 11.54
N MET A 278 2.12 1.46 12.76
CA MET A 278 3.28 1.15 13.60
C MET A 278 3.24 -0.29 14.14
N TRP A 279 4.36 -1.00 13.99
CA TRP A 279 4.56 -2.38 14.47
C TRP A 279 5.46 -2.49 15.71
N GLY A 280 5.95 -1.36 16.22
CA GLY A 280 6.88 -1.32 17.35
C GLY A 280 8.31 -1.15 16.89
N LYS A 281 9.25 -1.94 17.41
CA LYS A 281 10.68 -1.87 17.08
C LYS A 281 11.22 -3.22 16.64
N SER A 282 12.33 -3.22 15.90
CA SER A 282 13.07 -4.44 15.57
C SER A 282 13.47 -5.22 16.84
N PRO A 283 13.54 -6.57 16.80
CA PRO A 283 13.41 -7.43 15.62
C PRO A 283 11.98 -7.51 15.04
N VAL A 284 11.89 -7.73 13.73
CA VAL A 284 10.63 -8.03 13.04
C VAL A 284 10.84 -9.16 12.04
N ASN A 285 9.87 -10.08 11.98
CA ASN A 285 9.80 -11.10 10.93
C ASN A 285 8.64 -10.78 9.99
N ILE A 286 8.91 -10.89 8.70
CA ILE A 286 7.97 -10.60 7.61
C ILE A 286 7.97 -11.79 6.66
N CYS A 287 6.80 -12.20 6.19
CA CYS A 287 6.65 -13.19 5.14
C CYS A 287 5.65 -12.72 4.09
N ILE A 288 5.79 -13.24 2.89
CA ILE A 288 4.81 -13.05 1.81
C ILE A 288 3.74 -14.13 1.87
N ASN A 289 2.47 -13.75 1.69
CA ASN A 289 1.35 -14.65 1.46
C ASN A 289 0.93 -14.55 -0.03
N PRO A 290 1.46 -15.42 -0.91
CA PRO A 290 1.29 -15.27 -2.35
C PRO A 290 -0.15 -15.45 -2.81
N GLN A 291 -0.59 -14.60 -3.74
CA GLN A 291 -1.88 -14.68 -4.43
C GLN A 291 -3.07 -14.78 -3.48
N SER A 292 -2.93 -14.21 -2.29
CA SER A 292 -3.88 -14.35 -1.18
C SER A 292 -5.04 -13.37 -1.24
N LEU A 293 -4.96 -12.34 -2.09
CA LEU A 293 -6.03 -11.37 -2.24
C LEU A 293 -6.49 -11.28 -3.70
N ASN A 294 -7.79 -11.47 -3.93
CA ASN A 294 -8.42 -11.26 -5.22
C ASN A 294 -8.84 -9.79 -5.35
N VAL A 295 -8.38 -9.08 -6.39
CA VAL A 295 -8.73 -7.66 -6.62
C VAL A 295 -9.29 -7.45 -8.02
N ILE A 296 -10.37 -6.66 -8.13
CA ILE A 296 -10.91 -6.21 -9.41
C ILE A 296 -10.02 -5.11 -9.97
N VAL A 297 -9.44 -5.35 -11.15
CA VAL A 297 -8.56 -4.40 -11.85
C VAL A 297 -8.93 -4.28 -13.33
N PRO A 298 -8.61 -3.17 -14.01
CA PRO A 298 -8.81 -3.06 -15.46
C PRO A 298 -8.08 -4.16 -16.25
N LYS A 299 -8.65 -4.54 -17.40
CA LYS A 299 -8.00 -5.44 -18.35
C LYS A 299 -6.85 -4.79 -19.11
#